data_AF-B0CI08-F1
#
_entry.id   AF-B0CI08-F1
#
_cell.length_a   1.000
_cell.length_b   1.000
_cell.length_c   1.000
_cell.angle_alpha   90.00
_cell.angle_beta   90.00
_cell.angle_gamma   90.00
#
_symmetry.space_group_name_H-M   'P 1'
#
loop_
_entity.id
_entity.type
_entity.pdbx_description
1 polymer ?
#
loop_
_entity_poly.entity_id
_entity_poly.type
_entity_poly.pdbx_seq_one_letter_code
_entity_poly.pdbx_strand_id
1 'polypeptide(L)'
;MTTPCFCIYLRQAARKISNIYDEALAPLGINVAQFSTLRKIRRAGSISLSELARLSELDRSTMGRNTKVLQRVGLIEHVASDDHRETNLTLTTEGRNLAERGAPL
;
A
#
# COMPACT_ATOMS: atom_id res chain seq x y z
N MET A 1 15.64 -16.57 -34.58
CA MET A 1 15.13 -16.99 -33.27
C MET A 1 15.05 -15.75 -32.39
N THR A 2 13.86 -15.34 -31.98
CA THR A 2 13.67 -14.21 -31.07
C THR A 2 13.99 -14.66 -29.65
N THR A 3 15.07 -14.14 -29.07
CA THR A 3 15.40 -14.41 -27.67
C THR A 3 14.26 -13.93 -26.77
N PRO A 4 13.75 -14.76 -25.85
CA PRO A 4 12.70 -14.35 -24.94
C PRO A 4 13.14 -13.16 -24.08
N CYS A 5 12.29 -12.14 -23.97
CA CYS A 5 12.54 -11.00 -23.09
C CYS A 5 12.02 -11.30 -21.68
N PHE A 6 12.93 -11.64 -20.75
CA PHE A 6 12.58 -11.92 -19.35
C PHE A 6 11.80 -10.78 -18.67
N CYS A 7 12.08 -9.52 -19.03
CA CYS A 7 11.35 -8.37 -18.51
C CYS A 7 9.85 -8.40 -18.88
N ILE A 8 9.50 -8.85 -20.09
CA ILE A 8 8.10 -9.01 -20.51
C ILE A 8 7.43 -10.11 -19.71
N TYR A 9 8.09 -11.26 -19.53
CA TYR A 9 7.54 -12.37 -18.75
C TYR A 9 7.36 -12.03 -17.27
N LEU A 10 8.32 -11.34 -16.66
CA LEU A 10 8.20 -10.87 -15.28
C LEU A 10 7.02 -9.89 -15.13
N ARG A 11 6.83 -8.96 -16.07
CA ARG A 11 5.67 -8.06 -16.05
C ARG A 11 4.34 -8.80 -16.20
N GLN A 12 4.28 -9.86 -17.03
CA GLN A 12 3.09 -10.70 -17.15
C GLN A 12 2.81 -11.48 -15.87
N ALA A 13 3.83 -12.11 -15.30
CA ALA A 13 3.72 -12.84 -14.04
C ALA A 13 3.28 -11.92 -12.90
N ALA A 14 3.88 -10.73 -12.76
CA ALA A 14 3.52 -9.76 -11.75
C ALA A 14 2.05 -9.31 -11.84
N ARG A 15 1.55 -9.06 -13.06
CA ARG A 15 0.13 -8.74 -13.27
C ARG A 15 -0.78 -9.91 -12.89
N LYS A 16 -0.43 -11.14 -13.30
CA LYS A 16 -1.22 -12.33 -12.96
C LYS A 16 -1.29 -12.55 -11.45
N ILE A 17 -0.18 -12.40 -10.74
CA ILE A 17 -0.12 -12.50 -9.28
C ILE A 17 -0.95 -11.36 -8.66
N SER A 18 -0.80 -10.13 -9.13
CA SER A 18 -1.56 -8.98 -8.61
C SER A 18 -3.08 -9.22 -8.73
N ASN A 19 -3.55 -9.74 -9.88
CA ASN A 19 -4.96 -10.05 -10.08
C ASN A 19 -5.49 -11.11 -9.10
N ILE A 20 -4.70 -12.15 -8.82
CA ILE A 20 -5.08 -13.19 -7.84
C ILE A 20 -5.24 -12.56 -6.45
N TYR A 21 -4.32 -11.69 -6.06
CA TYR A 21 -4.43 -10.95 -4.80
C TYR A 21 -5.64 -9.99 -4.80
N ASP A 22 -5.88 -9.28 -5.90
CA ASP A 22 -7.03 -8.38 -6.02
C ASP A 22 -8.35 -9.13 -5.91
N GLU A 23 -8.49 -10.29 -6.54
CA GLU A 23 -9.67 -11.16 -6.43
C GLU A 23 -9.89 -11.62 -4.99
N ALA A 24 -8.82 -12.02 -4.30
CA ALA A 24 -8.89 -12.47 -2.92
C ALA A 24 -9.18 -11.33 -1.92
N LEU A 25 -8.74 -10.11 -2.23
CA LEU A 25 -8.97 -8.91 -1.41
C LEU A 25 -10.29 -8.20 -1.74
N ALA A 26 -10.93 -8.52 -2.88
CA ALA A 26 -12.18 -7.88 -3.30
C ALA A 26 -13.30 -7.91 -2.23
N PRO A 27 -13.51 -9.00 -1.46
CA PRO A 27 -14.50 -9.00 -0.37
C PRO A 27 -14.18 -8.02 0.78
N LEU A 28 -12.92 -7.59 0.90
CA LEU A 28 -12.49 -6.58 1.87
C LEU A 28 -12.61 -5.14 1.32
N GLY A 29 -12.99 -4.98 0.05
CA GLY A 29 -13.17 -3.67 -0.59
C GLY A 29 -11.86 -2.95 -0.91
N ILE A 30 -10.73 -3.66 -0.96
CA ILE A 30 -9.41 -3.10 -1.30
C ILE A 30 -8.68 -3.93 -2.34
N ASN A 31 -7.65 -3.35 -2.95
CA ASN A 31 -6.74 -4.03 -3.87
C ASN A 31 -5.35 -4.28 -3.26
N VAL A 32 -4.50 -5.04 -3.96
CA VAL A 32 -3.17 -5.43 -3.52
C VAL A 32 -2.24 -4.23 -3.28
N ALA A 33 -2.39 -3.15 -4.05
CA ALA A 33 -1.60 -1.94 -3.88
C ALA A 33 -1.95 -1.24 -2.56
N GLN A 34 -3.24 -1.07 -2.28
CA GLN A 34 -3.76 -0.54 -1.02
C GLN A 34 -3.35 -1.42 0.16
N PHE A 35 -3.50 -2.74 0.04
CA PHE A 35 -3.08 -3.69 1.06
C PHE A 35 -1.58 -3.61 1.36
N SER A 36 -0.74 -3.51 0.31
CA SER A 36 0.71 -3.33 0.45
C SER A 36 1.04 -2.05 1.22
N THR A 37 0.36 -0.94 0.93
CA THR A 37 0.50 0.31 1.69
C THR A 37 0.12 0.14 3.15
N LEU A 38 -1.02 -0.49 3.46
CA LEU A 38 -1.45 -0.75 4.84
C LEU A 38 -0.43 -1.59 5.60
N ARG A 39 0.12 -2.66 4.97
CA ARG A 39 1.15 -3.50 5.60
C ARG A 39 2.44 -2.73 5.89
N LYS A 40 2.86 -1.82 4.99
CA LYS A 40 4.05 -0.98 5.21
C LYS A 40 3.84 -0.03 6.40
N ILE A 41 2.70 0.65 6.45
CA ILE A 41 2.35 1.55 7.57
C ILE A 41 2.27 0.75 8.88
N ARG A 42 1.60 -0.41 8.88
CA ARG A 42 1.52 -1.27 10.07
C ARG A 42 2.89 -1.66 10.60
N ARG A 43 3.82 -2.05 9.73
CA ARG A 43 5.18 -2.46 10.11
C ARG A 43 5.99 -1.30 10.69
N ALA A 44 5.79 -0.08 10.18
CA ALA A 44 6.45 1.12 10.68
C ALA A 44 5.79 1.71 11.93
N GLY A 45 4.54 1.37 12.22
CA GLY A 45 3.72 1.98 13.28
C GLY A 45 3.20 3.36 12.86
N SER A 46 4.12 4.30 12.62
CA SER A 46 3.84 5.60 12.00
C SER A 46 4.94 5.94 11.00
N ILE A 47 4.59 6.52 9.85
CA ILE A 47 5.55 6.77 8.78
C ILE A 47 5.24 8.08 8.04
N SER A 48 6.26 8.84 7.66
CA SER A 48 6.04 10.03 6.84
C SER A 48 5.66 9.67 5.41
N LEU A 49 4.95 10.57 4.71
CA LEU A 49 4.57 10.35 3.31
C LEU A 49 5.80 10.16 2.40
N SER A 50 6.88 10.89 2.70
CA SER A 50 8.15 10.84 1.95
C SER A 50 8.81 9.47 2.07
N GLU A 51 8.88 8.91 3.29
CA GLU A 51 9.46 7.60 3.52
C GLU A 51 8.59 6.46 2.96
N LEU A 52 7.26 6.59 3.09
CA LEU A 52 6.33 5.62 2.51
C LEU A 52 6.43 5.55 0.97
N ALA A 53 6.62 6.71 0.33
CA ALA A 53 6.86 6.79 -1.11
C ALA A 53 8.17 6.10 -1.50
N ARG A 54 9.26 6.36 -0.76
CA ARG A 54 10.57 5.72 -0.95
C ARG A 54 10.49 4.19 -0.83
N LEU A 55 9.86 3.68 0.23
CA LEU A 55 9.68 2.24 0.44
C LEU A 55 8.76 1.56 -0.58
N SER A 56 7.97 2.33 -1.32
CA SER A 56 7.07 1.83 -2.36
C SER A 56 7.62 2.03 -3.76
N GLU A 57 8.81 2.63 -3.91
CA GLU A 57 9.40 3.01 -5.20
C GLU A 57 8.44 3.87 -6.05
N LEU A 58 7.68 4.75 -5.37
CA LEU A 58 6.74 5.68 -5.99
C LEU A 58 7.20 7.11 -5.75
N ASP A 59 6.86 8.00 -6.67
CA ASP A 59 7.00 9.42 -6.42
C ASP A 59 6.03 9.87 -5.31
N ARG A 60 6.42 10.92 -4.58
CA ARG A 60 5.66 11.45 -3.44
C ARG A 60 4.24 11.89 -3.83
N SER A 61 4.03 12.37 -5.06
CA SER A 61 2.71 12.82 -5.51
C SER A 61 1.75 11.66 -5.75
N THR A 62 2.24 10.55 -6.31
CA THR A 62 1.48 9.31 -6.49
C THR A 62 1.16 8.69 -5.13
N MET A 63 2.12 8.62 -4.21
CA MET A 63 1.84 8.15 -2.86
C MET A 63 0.84 9.04 -2.12
N GLY A 64 0.91 10.36 -2.30
CA GLY A 64 -0.05 11.31 -1.74
C GLY A 64 -1.47 11.08 -2.25
N ARG A 65 -1.64 10.75 -3.53
CA ARG A 65 -2.96 10.38 -4.08
C ARG A 65 -3.45 9.04 -3.52
N ASN A 66 -2.58 8.04 -3.44
CA ASN A 66 -2.94 6.72 -2.91
C ASN A 66 -3.36 6.77 -1.44
N THR A 67 -2.62 7.52 -0.61
CA THR A 67 -2.92 7.69 0.81
C THR A 67 -4.22 8.47 1.04
N LYS A 68 -4.51 9.50 0.22
CA LYS A 68 -5.81 10.20 0.28
C LYS A 68 -7.01 9.28 0.04
N VAL A 69 -6.89 8.28 -0.84
CA VAL A 69 -7.95 7.28 -1.04
C VAL A 69 -8.17 6.48 0.24
N LEU A 70 -7.09 5.98 0.85
CA LEU A 70 -7.14 5.22 2.11
C LEU A 70 -7.65 6.02 3.30
N GLN A 71 -7.35 7.32 3.36
CA GLN A 71 -7.88 8.24 4.37
C GLN A 71 -9.38 8.43 4.21
N ARG A 72 -9.85 8.60 2.96
CA ARG A 72 -11.29 8.80 2.68
C ARG A 72 -12.12 7.60 3.10
N VAL A 73 -11.58 6.39 3.01
CA VAL A 73 -12.24 5.15 3.47
C VAL A 73 -11.96 4.82 4.93
N GLY A 74 -11.29 5.72 5.68
CA GLY A 74 -11.09 5.59 7.13
C GLY A 74 -10.07 4.53 7.56
N LEU A 75 -9.17 4.09 6.67
CA LEU A 75 -8.18 3.04 6.97
C LEU A 75 -6.86 3.59 7.51
N ILE A 76 -6.54 4.85 7.20
CA ILE A 76 -5.34 5.52 7.71
C ILE A 76 -5.68 6.92 8.17
N GLU A 77 -4.90 7.43 9.12
CA GLU A 77 -5.06 8.76 9.68
C GLU A 77 -3.72 9.47 9.84
N HIS A 78 -3.81 10.78 10.02
CA HIS A 78 -2.67 11.63 10.32
C HIS A 78 -2.38 11.63 11.82
N VAL A 79 -1.12 11.50 12.19
CA VAL A 79 -0.65 11.64 13.58
C VAL A 79 0.44 12.72 13.64
N ALA A 80 0.46 13.46 14.74
CA ALA A 80 1.53 14.41 15.00
C ALA A 80 2.88 13.68 15.00
N SER A 81 3.84 14.23 14.28
CA SER A 81 5.24 13.84 14.40
C SER A 81 5.89 14.72 15.46
N ASP A 82 6.90 14.18 16.16
CA ASP A 82 7.78 14.98 17.02
C ASP A 82 8.45 16.11 16.24
N ASP A 83 8.62 15.93 14.93
CA ASP A 83 9.10 16.95 14.02
C ASP A 83 7.92 17.74 13.42
N HIS A 84 7.67 18.95 13.96
CA HIS A 84 6.51 19.81 13.66
C HIS A 84 6.24 20.14 12.18
N ARG A 85 7.14 19.73 11.26
CA ARG A 85 7.04 20.00 9.82
C ARG A 85 6.47 18.84 9.00
N GLU A 86 6.42 17.61 9.53
CA GLU A 86 5.85 16.47 8.81
C GLU A 86 4.71 15.82 9.61
N THR A 87 3.56 15.62 8.96
CA THR A 87 2.49 14.81 9.54
C THR A 87 2.71 13.35 9.14
N ASN A 88 2.87 12.47 10.14
CA ASN A 88 3.00 11.05 9.89
C ASN A 88 1.63 10.42 9.58
N LEU A 89 1.67 9.27 8.91
CA LEU A 89 0.52 8.42 8.65
C LEU A 89 0.59 7.21 9.57
N THR A 90 -0.53 6.84 10.18
CA THR A 90 -0.70 5.59 10.92
C THR A 90 -1.99 4.90 10.49
N LEU A 91 -2.13 3.62 10.86
CA LEU A 91 -3.38 2.90 10.65
C LEU A 91 -4.40 3.31 11.71
N THR A 92 -5.64 3.49 11.28
CA THR A 92 -6.78 3.51 12.21
C THR A 92 -7.00 2.10 12.77
N THR A 93 -7.90 1.96 13.74
CA THR A 93 -8.34 0.64 14.22
C THR A 93 -8.90 -0.21 13.07
N GLU A 94 -9.70 0.38 12.17
CA GLU A 94 -10.23 -0.37 11.02
C GLU A 94 -9.17 -0.70 9.99
N GLY A 95 -8.19 0.17 9.79
CA GLY A 95 -7.00 -0.12 8.99
C GLY A 95 -6.24 -1.34 9.52
N ARG A 96 -6.06 -1.44 10.85
CA ARG A 96 -5.40 -2.59 11.49
C ARG A 96 -6.20 -3.86 11.31
N ASN A 97 -7.50 -3.84 11.62
CA ASN A 97 -8.40 -4.98 11.46
C ASN A 97 -8.42 -5.50 10.01
N LEU A 98 -8.49 -4.59 9.04
CA LEU A 98 -8.49 -4.94 7.62
C LEU A 98 -7.15 -5.57 7.20
N ALA A 99 -6.02 -5.00 7.65
CA ALA A 99 -4.70 -5.53 7.36
C ALA A 99 -4.46 -6.93 7.98
N GLU A 100 -5.12 -7.25 9.09
CA GLU A 100 -5.11 -8.59 9.68
C GLU A 100 -5.99 -9.57 8.91
N ARG A 101 -7.21 -9.17 8.53
CA ARG A 101 -8.11 -10.00 7.73
C ARG A 101 -7.56 -10.35 6.35
N GLY A 102 -6.73 -9.49 5.76
CA GLY A 102 -6.04 -9.76 4.49
C GLY A 102 -4.72 -10.54 4.65
N ALA A 103 -4.23 -10.78 5.86
CA ALA A 103 -2.98 -11.49 6.11
C ALA A 103 -2.99 -13.03 5.89
N PRO A 104 -4.12 -13.76 5.92
CA PRO A 104 -4.13 -15.18 5.58
C PRO A 104 -4.14 -15.44 4.05
N LEU A 105 -3.78 -14.44 3.23
CA LEU A 105 -3.54 -14.54 1.79
C LEU A 105 -2.05 -14.58 1.45
#